data_AF-A0A9P0G525-F1
#
_entry.id   AF-A0A9P0G525-F1
#
_cell.length_a   1.000
_cell.length_b   1.000
_cell.length_c   1.000
_cell.angle_alpha   90.00
_cell.angle_beta   90.00
_cell.angle_gamma   90.00
#
_symmetry.space_group_name_H-M   'P 1'
#
loop_
_entity.id
_entity.type
_entity.pdbx_description
1 polymer ?
#
loop_
_entity_poly.entity_id
_entity_poly.type
_entity_poly.pdbx_seq_one_letter_code
_entity_poly.pdbx_strand_id
1 'polypeptide(L)'
;MTTADILLHMSGFELHYDRNAVINSGRLERMASHLLHQKNMYPLYPAHQDICIDYVLLEQHGILNAKPHILILPSTMKTFVKDIDDCLIINPEKLTKGFNGGTFARIEIAPGSNKSICDRASVQILRV
;
A
#
# COMPACT_ATOMS: atom_id res chain seq x y z
N MET A 1 -5.62 -7.96 0.14
CA MET A 1 -6.18 -6.71 0.72
C MET A 1 -5.96 -6.79 2.22
N THR A 2 -5.33 -5.79 2.83
CA THR A 2 -5.09 -5.75 4.29
C THR A 2 -5.85 -4.58 4.91
N THR A 3 -6.40 -4.78 6.10
CA THR A 3 -7.10 -3.73 6.87
C THR A 3 -6.20 -3.06 7.90
N ALA A 4 -5.04 -3.65 8.20
CA ALA A 4 -4.05 -3.07 9.09
C ALA A 4 -3.39 -1.85 8.43
N ASP A 5 -3.20 -0.77 9.20
CA ASP A 5 -2.54 0.46 8.73
C ASP A 5 -1.00 0.28 8.71
N ILE A 6 -0.53 -0.69 7.93
CA ILE A 6 0.88 -1.09 7.88
C ILE A 6 1.78 0.06 7.39
N LEU A 7 1.27 0.94 6.52
CA LEU A 7 2.01 2.12 6.07
C LEU A 7 2.26 3.09 7.24
N LEU A 8 1.25 3.37 8.06
CA LEU A 8 1.42 4.20 9.24
C LEU A 8 2.37 3.54 10.24
N HIS A 9 2.21 2.24 10.49
CA HIS A 9 3.04 1.52 11.45
C HIS A 9 4.52 1.52 11.02
N MET A 10 4.82 1.20 9.76
CA MET A 10 6.19 1.24 9.24
C MET A 10 6.76 2.65 9.23
N SER A 11 5.93 3.69 9.09
CA SER A 11 6.43 5.07 9.07
C SER A 11 7.25 5.37 10.33
N GLY A 12 6.86 4.90 11.51
CA GLY A 12 7.62 5.13 12.75
C GLY A 12 9.02 4.49 12.80
N PHE A 13 9.29 3.50 11.95
CA PHE A 13 10.51 2.68 12.01
C PHE A 13 11.34 2.70 10.72
N GLU A 14 10.82 3.32 9.66
CA GLU A 14 11.50 3.40 8.37
C GLU A 14 12.61 4.45 8.43
N LEU A 15 13.81 4.03 7.99
CA LEU A 15 14.99 4.89 7.88
C LEU A 15 15.52 4.81 6.46
N HIS A 16 15.75 5.96 5.85
CA HIS A 16 16.33 6.06 4.52
C HIS A 16 17.47 7.05 4.51
N TYR A 17 18.61 6.59 3.99
CA TYR A 17 19.75 7.44 3.71
C TYR A 17 19.90 7.56 2.21
N ASP A 18 19.64 8.77 1.69
CA ASP A 18 19.80 9.06 0.28
C ASP A 18 21.23 9.50 -0.01
N ARG A 19 21.95 8.69 -0.80
CA ARG A 19 23.31 9.03 -1.27
C ARG A 19 23.28 9.96 -2.49
N ASN A 20 22.18 9.97 -3.23
CA ASN A 20 22.02 10.68 -4.50
C ASN A 20 20.65 11.37 -4.51
N ALA A 21 20.60 12.58 -3.93
CA ALA A 21 19.41 13.44 -3.78
C ALA A 21 18.60 13.78 -5.06
N VAL A 22 19.00 13.22 -6.20
CA VAL A 22 18.37 13.38 -7.51
C VAL A 22 17.08 12.56 -7.60
N ILE A 23 16.98 11.40 -6.92
CA ILE A 23 15.78 10.55 -6.93
C ILE A 23 15.06 10.71 -5.59
N ASN A 24 14.24 11.75 -5.47
CA ASN A 24 13.30 11.90 -4.36
C ASN A 24 12.19 10.84 -4.46
N SER A 25 12.49 9.59 -4.10
CA SER A 25 11.45 8.58 -3.89
C SER A 25 10.62 9.00 -2.68
N GLY A 26 9.31 9.21 -2.90
CA GLY A 26 8.41 9.57 -1.83
C GLY A 26 8.45 8.50 -0.74
N ARG A 27 8.54 8.89 0.53
CA ARG A 27 8.59 7.95 1.67
C ARG A 27 7.51 6.86 1.62
N LEU A 28 6.29 7.24 1.23
CA LEU A 28 5.16 6.32 1.03
C LEU A 28 5.42 5.27 -0.06
N GLU A 29 6.01 5.68 -1.17
CA GLU A 29 6.36 4.81 -2.31
C GLU A 29 7.40 3.78 -1.90
N ARG A 30 8.43 4.21 -1.16
CA ARG A 30 9.46 3.31 -0.65
C ARG A 30 8.92 2.30 0.37
N MET A 31 8.09 2.74 1.31
CA MET A 31 7.40 1.83 2.25
C MET A 31 6.51 0.82 1.52
N ALA A 32 5.77 1.27 0.50
CA ALA A 32 4.96 0.39 -0.33
C ALA A 32 5.81 -0.62 -1.12
N SER A 33 6.98 -0.19 -1.61
CA SER A 33 7.95 -1.09 -2.24
C SER A 33 8.48 -2.15 -1.28
N HIS A 34 8.76 -1.81 -0.02
CA HIS A 34 9.14 -2.80 0.99
C HIS A 34 8.08 -3.90 1.16
N LEU A 35 6.79 -3.54 1.22
CA LEU A 35 5.70 -4.52 1.32
C LEU A 35 5.64 -5.46 0.13
N LEU A 36 5.81 -4.91 -1.08
CA LEU A 36 5.78 -5.69 -2.31
C LEU A 36 6.93 -6.71 -2.36
N HIS A 37 8.15 -6.27 -1.98
CA HIS A 37 9.34 -7.10 -2.00
C HIS A 37 9.40 -8.13 -0.87
N GLN A 38 8.90 -7.78 0.31
CA GLN A 38 8.85 -8.69 1.46
C GLN A 38 7.79 -9.77 1.31
N LYS A 39 6.87 -9.64 0.34
CA LYS A 39 5.82 -10.63 0.04
C LYS A 39 5.02 -11.02 1.29
N ASN A 40 4.82 -10.08 2.21
CA ASN A 40 4.09 -10.29 3.44
C ASN A 40 3.18 -9.09 3.68
N MET A 41 1.93 -9.34 4.06
CA MET A 41 0.93 -8.32 4.34
C MET A 41 1.21 -7.51 5.61
N TYR A 42 2.08 -8.01 6.50
CA TYR A 42 2.55 -7.30 7.67
C TYR A 42 4.00 -7.69 8.02
N PRO A 43 5.01 -7.12 7.35
CA PRO A 43 6.41 -7.51 7.55
C PRO A 43 7.09 -6.83 8.75
N LEU A 44 6.44 -5.85 9.39
CA LEU A 44 7.01 -5.13 10.52
C LEU A 44 7.06 -6.04 11.75
N TYR A 45 8.28 -6.28 12.26
CA TYR A 45 8.52 -7.06 13.47
C TYR A 45 9.48 -6.34 14.42
N PRO A 46 9.16 -6.27 15.74
CA PRO A 46 7.90 -6.66 16.36
C PRO A 46 6.69 -5.89 15.82
N ALA A 47 5.49 -6.48 15.93
CA ALA A 47 4.26 -5.82 15.54
C ALA A 47 4.08 -4.48 16.29
N HIS A 48 3.35 -3.55 15.67
CA HIS A 48 3.05 -2.27 16.31
C HIS A 48 2.16 -2.51 17.52
N GLN A 49 2.31 -1.71 18.58
CA GLN A 49 1.58 -1.88 19.84
C GLN A 49 0.05 -1.84 19.69
N ASP A 50 -0.46 -1.19 18.63
CA ASP A 50 -1.90 -1.05 18.36
C ASP A 50 -2.52 -2.27 17.65
N ILE A 51 -1.72 -3.30 17.33
CA ILE A 51 -2.21 -4.52 16.68
C ILE A 51 -1.66 -5.77 17.35
N CYS A 52 -2.55 -6.74 17.58
CA CYS A 52 -2.16 -8.09 17.97
C CYS A 52 -2.09 -8.97 16.73
N ILE A 53 -0.95 -9.63 16.53
CA ILE A 53 -0.71 -10.50 15.38
C ILE A 53 -0.47 -11.92 15.88
N ASP A 54 -1.27 -12.86 15.40
CA ASP A 54 -0.94 -14.28 15.44
C ASP A 54 0.04 -14.58 14.29
N TYR A 55 1.31 -14.80 14.63
CA TYR A 55 2.35 -15.02 13.64
C TYR A 55 2.20 -16.35 12.89
N VAL A 56 1.60 -17.36 13.51
CA VAL A 56 1.36 -18.66 12.86
C VAL A 56 0.33 -18.48 11.74
N LEU A 57 -0.76 -17.77 12.01
CA LEU A 57 -1.76 -17.45 11.01
C LEU A 57 -1.23 -16.47 9.95
N LEU A 58 -0.40 -15.49 10.35
CA LEU A 58 0.22 -14.56 9.40
C LEU A 58 1.15 -15.29 8.42
N GLU A 59 1.93 -16.26 8.88
CA GLU A 59 2.78 -17.06 8.00
C GLU A 59 1.96 -17.93 7.04
N GLN A 60 0.84 -18.49 7.52
CA GLN A 60 -0.02 -19.33 6.69
C GLN A 60 -0.85 -18.56 5.65
N HIS A 61 -1.27 -17.33 5.98
CA HIS A 61 -2.28 -16.60 5.20
C HIS A 61 -1.88 -15.18 4.79
N GLY A 62 -0.84 -14.62 5.41
CA GLY A 62 -0.35 -13.26 5.15
C GLY A 62 0.73 -13.17 4.07
N ILE A 63 1.20 -14.29 3.54
CA ILE A 63 2.23 -14.33 2.49
C ILE A 63 1.61 -14.10 1.11
N LEU A 64 2.24 -13.22 0.34
CA LEU A 64 1.95 -12.98 -1.08
C LEU A 64 2.68 -14.01 -1.94
N ASN A 65 1.97 -15.06 -2.35
CA ASN A 65 2.51 -16.10 -3.22
C ASN A 65 2.90 -15.60 -4.63
N ALA A 66 2.30 -14.49 -5.06
CA ALA A 66 2.62 -13.82 -6.31
C ALA A 66 2.52 -12.30 -6.13
N LYS A 67 3.23 -11.56 -6.98
CA LYS A 67 3.09 -10.10 -7.06
C LYS A 67 1.65 -9.77 -7.48
N PRO A 68 0.88 -9.01 -6.69
CA PRO A 68 -0.46 -8.60 -7.09
C PRO A 68 -0.38 -7.61 -8.26
N HIS A 69 -1.44 -7.55 -9.07
CA HIS A 69 -1.59 -6.50 -10.08
C HIS A 69 -1.99 -5.17 -9.43
N ILE A 70 -2.88 -5.21 -8.42
CA ILE A 70 -3.31 -4.06 -7.62
C ILE A 70 -3.12 -4.38 -6.15
N LEU A 71 -2.48 -3.47 -5.42
CA LEU A 71 -2.34 -3.56 -3.97
C LEU A 71 -3.02 -2.37 -3.29
N ILE A 72 -4.11 -2.64 -2.59
CA ILE A 72 -4.83 -1.62 -1.82
C ILE A 72 -4.27 -1.62 -0.39
N LEU A 73 -3.73 -0.47 0.03
CA LEU A 73 -3.15 -0.21 1.34
C LEU A 73 -3.88 0.97 2.00
N PRO A 74 -5.07 0.74 2.59
CA PRO A 74 -5.80 1.79 3.29
C PRO A 74 -4.99 2.29 4.48
N SER A 75 -4.85 3.61 4.58
CA SER A 75 -4.09 4.25 5.66
C SER A 75 -4.69 5.59 6.05
N THR A 76 -4.44 6.04 7.28
CA THR A 76 -4.69 7.44 7.68
C THR A 76 -3.75 8.44 7.00
N MET A 77 -2.64 7.96 6.41
CA MET A 77 -1.71 8.78 5.65
C MET A 77 -2.34 9.29 4.35
N LYS A 78 -1.74 10.35 3.76
CA LYS A 78 -2.22 10.99 2.53
C LYS A 78 -2.53 9.96 1.42
N THR A 79 -3.64 10.14 0.71
CA THR A 79 -3.98 9.31 -0.44
C THR A 79 -2.87 9.30 -1.49
N PHE A 80 -2.63 8.15 -2.11
CA PHE A 80 -1.73 8.06 -3.25
C PHE A 80 -2.12 6.92 -4.19
N VAL A 81 -1.69 7.06 -5.44
CA VAL A 81 -1.72 6.02 -6.48
C VAL A 81 -0.33 5.99 -7.09
N LYS A 82 0.31 4.82 -7.08
CA LYS A 82 1.66 4.63 -7.61
C LYS A 82 1.77 3.31 -8.34
N ASP A 83 2.43 3.32 -9.48
CA ASP A 83 2.92 2.10 -10.12
C ASP A 83 4.29 1.78 -9.53
N ILE A 84 4.41 0.64 -8.86
CA ILE A 84 5.67 0.14 -8.30
C ILE A 84 5.87 -1.28 -8.81
N ASP A 85 6.94 -1.50 -9.58
CA ASP A 85 7.28 -2.80 -10.17
C ASP A 85 6.11 -3.45 -10.90
N ASP A 86 5.35 -2.69 -11.69
CA ASP A 86 4.17 -3.16 -12.43
C ASP A 86 3.05 -3.69 -11.48
N CYS A 87 2.92 -3.03 -10.34
CA CYS A 87 1.83 -3.22 -9.37
C CYS A 87 1.25 -1.86 -9.04
N LEU A 88 -0.05 -1.70 -9.26
CA LEU A 88 -0.76 -0.47 -8.96
C LEU A 88 -1.10 -0.42 -7.48
N ILE A 89 -0.36 0.36 -6.72
CA ILE A 89 -0.52 0.52 -5.28
C ILE A 89 -1.39 1.74 -4.99
N ILE A 90 -2.43 1.54 -4.20
CA ILE A 90 -3.48 2.53 -3.95
C ILE A 90 -3.71 2.66 -2.44
N ASN A 91 -3.53 3.86 -1.90
CA ASN A 91 -4.08 4.24 -0.60
C ASN A 91 -5.29 5.17 -0.83
N PRO A 92 -6.53 4.67 -0.66
CA PRO A 92 -7.74 5.48 -0.79
C PRO A 92 -8.05 6.35 0.45
N GLU A 93 -7.19 6.34 1.47
CA GLU A 93 -7.48 6.85 2.82
C GLU A 93 -8.68 6.15 3.49
N LYS A 94 -9.13 6.69 4.62
CA LYS A 94 -10.37 6.29 5.31
C LYS A 94 -11.58 6.99 4.70
N LEU A 95 -12.71 6.28 4.69
CA LEU A 95 -14.01 6.80 4.24
C LEU A 95 -14.50 7.98 5.10
N THR A 96 -14.07 8.04 6.36
CA THR A 96 -14.37 9.13 7.30
C THR A 96 -13.09 9.55 8.03
N LYS A 97 -12.99 10.84 8.36
CA LYS A 97 -11.87 11.44 9.11
C LYS A 97 -12.42 12.24 10.28
N GLY A 98 -12.50 11.59 11.44
CA GLY A 98 -13.20 12.16 12.60
C GLY A 98 -14.68 12.36 12.26
N PHE A 99 -15.16 13.61 12.36
CA PHE A 99 -16.55 13.98 12.03
C PHE A 99 -16.74 14.38 10.55
N ASN A 100 -15.68 14.39 9.74
CA ASN A 100 -15.73 14.80 8.34
C ASN A 100 -15.79 13.60 7.38
N GLY A 101 -16.35 13.82 6.19
CA GLY A 101 -16.23 12.92 5.05
C GLY A 101 -14.77 12.73 4.64
N GLY A 102 -14.41 11.48 4.35
CA GLY A 102 -13.10 11.09 3.86
C GLY A 102 -13.11 10.89 2.34
N THR A 103 -12.46 9.83 1.88
CA THR A 103 -12.33 9.51 0.45
C THR A 103 -12.51 8.03 0.15
N PHE A 104 -12.71 7.72 -1.12
CA PHE A 104 -12.68 6.37 -1.66
C PHE A 104 -11.98 6.38 -3.03
N ALA A 105 -11.53 5.21 -3.51
CA ALA A 105 -10.97 5.05 -4.84
C ALA A 105 -11.96 4.39 -5.79
N ARG A 106 -12.09 4.93 -7.00
CA ARG A 106 -12.74 4.29 -8.16
C ARG A 106 -11.64 3.83 -9.11
N ILE A 107 -11.68 2.55 -9.47
CA ILE A 107 -10.72 1.92 -10.37
C ILE A 107 -11.47 1.44 -11.61
N GLU A 108 -11.08 1.93 -12.77
CA GLU A 108 -11.60 1.51 -14.07
C GLU A 108 -10.49 0.81 -14.84
N ILE A 109 -10.75 -0.40 -15.34
CA ILE A 109 -9.75 -1.21 -16.04
C ILE A 109 -10.29 -1.53 -17.43
N ALA A 110 -9.71 -0.92 -18.47
CA ALA A 110 -10.09 -1.16 -19.85
C ALA A 110 -9.63 -2.57 -20.28
N PRO A 111 -10.43 -3.38 -21.01
CA PRO A 111 -10.05 -4.72 -21.44
C PRO A 111 -8.76 -4.71 -22.28
N GLY A 112 -7.94 -5.75 -22.17
CA GLY A 112 -6.69 -5.86 -22.93
C GLY A 112 -5.94 -7.16 -22.65
N SER A 113 -5.06 -7.55 -23.57
CA SER A 113 -4.21 -8.74 -23.49
C SER A 113 -2.80 -8.45 -22.97
N ASN A 114 -2.46 -7.18 -22.73
CA ASN A 114 -1.18 -6.80 -22.14
C ASN A 114 -1.06 -7.39 -20.73
N LYS A 115 0.17 -7.81 -20.37
CA LYS A 115 0.44 -8.34 -19.02
C LYS A 115 0.30 -7.26 -17.94
N SER A 116 0.73 -6.03 -18.24
CA SER A 116 0.60 -4.91 -17.30
C SER A 116 -0.83 -4.39 -17.27
N ILE A 117 -1.36 -4.24 -16.06
CA ILE A 117 -2.63 -3.53 -15.87
C ILE A 117 -2.44 -2.01 -15.75
N CYS A 118 -1.23 -1.55 -15.45
CA CYS A 118 -0.94 -0.15 -15.13
C CYS A 118 -1.23 0.75 -16.34
N ASP A 119 -0.96 0.26 -17.56
CA ASP A 119 -1.22 0.98 -18.81
C ASP A 119 -2.71 1.12 -19.16
N ARG A 120 -3.58 0.28 -18.57
CA ARG A 120 -5.01 0.19 -18.90
C ARG A 120 -5.93 0.48 -17.71
N ALA A 121 -5.35 0.87 -16.58
CA ALA A 121 -6.08 1.21 -15.36
C ALA A 121 -6.15 2.73 -15.19
N SER A 122 -7.34 3.25 -14.96
CA SER A 122 -7.58 4.61 -14.49
C SER A 122 -8.03 4.56 -13.04
N VAL A 123 -7.40 5.35 -12.17
CA VAL A 123 -7.74 5.42 -10.74
C VAL A 123 -8.09 6.85 -10.38
N GLN A 124 -9.23 7.01 -9.71
CA GLN A 124 -9.70 8.29 -9.22
C GLN A 124 -9.95 8.19 -7.72
N ILE A 125 -9.40 9.13 -6.96
CA ILE A 125 -9.70 9.29 -5.54
C ILE A 125 -10.75 10.38 -5.41
N LEU A 126 -11.90 10.03 -4.85
CA LEU A 126 -13.08 10.89 -4.74
C LEU A 126 -13.40 11.14 -3.27
N ARG A 127 -13.87 12.35 -2.95
CA ARG A 127 -14.37 12.68 -1.61
C ARG A 127 -15.81 12.23 -1.46
N VAL A 128 -16.15 11.78 -0.25
CA VAL A 128 -17.55 11.49 0.15
C VAL A 128 -18.24 12.77 0.60
#